data_AF-A0A495VJ35-F1
#
_entry.id   AF-A0A495VJ35-F1
#
_cell.length_a   1.000
_cell.length_b   1.000
_cell.length_c   1.000
_cell.angle_alpha   90.00
_cell.angle_beta   90.00
_cell.angle_gamma   90.00
#
_symmetry.space_group_name_H-M   'P 1'
#
loop_
_entity.id
_entity.type
_entity.pdbx_description
1 polymer ?
#
loop_
_entity_poly.entity_id
_entity_poly.type
_entity_poly.pdbx_seq_one_letter_code
_entity_poly.pdbx_strand_id
1 'polypeptide(L)'
;MKNHNDTVSAPEALTIEDSNQAAPNVIDPAPTAEETISEPSEYEVMRTNAIAKKNHVIQTKLEKALNYTKQTMVAYMSEEDLNRLYAYIVEYSSGDTLQKISPVKVDSQLKSIDIMYFGWNIGKAFGRKRVHTATFIKNVFAHTLRDLEISTIEHKMSHTESVCHIKLNGNLS
;
A
#
# COMPACT_ATOMS: atom_id res chain seq x y z
N MET A 1 -3.34 -33.78 59.42
CA MET A 1 -4.33 -34.74 59.96
C MET A 1 -5.16 -35.25 58.78
N LYS A 2 -5.06 -36.53 58.37
CA LYS A 2 -5.82 -37.70 58.90
C LYS A 2 -7.34 -37.51 58.67
N ASN A 3 -8.11 -38.31 57.93
CA ASN A 3 -8.10 -39.75 57.56
C ASN A 3 -8.98 -39.93 56.29
N HIS A 4 -8.62 -40.71 55.27
CA HIS A 4 -8.81 -42.17 55.10
C HIS A 4 -10.24 -42.67 55.33
N ASN A 5 -10.84 -43.21 54.27
CA ASN A 5 -11.75 -44.35 54.34
C ASN A 5 -11.34 -45.32 53.23
N ASP A 6 -10.52 -46.30 53.62
CA ASP A 6 -10.35 -47.56 52.92
C ASP A 6 -11.57 -48.46 53.17
N THR A 7 -11.66 -49.54 52.37
CA THR A 7 -12.19 -50.88 52.70
C THR A 7 -13.29 -51.32 51.73
N VAL A 8 -13.25 -52.47 51.04
CA VAL A 8 -12.32 -53.62 50.89
C VAL A 8 -12.93 -54.49 49.77
N SER A 9 -12.08 -55.27 49.08
CA SER A 9 -12.25 -56.71 48.79
C SER A 9 -11.94 -57.11 47.34
N ALA A 10 -10.79 -57.76 47.20
CA ALA A 10 -10.41 -58.66 46.11
C ALA A 10 -11.07 -60.06 46.31
N PRO A 11 -10.66 -61.16 45.64
CA PRO A 11 -9.85 -61.34 44.42
C PRO A 11 -10.52 -62.33 43.41
N GLU A 12 -9.90 -62.58 42.25
CA GLU A 12 -9.56 -63.92 41.71
C GLU A 12 -9.29 -63.91 40.18
N ALA A 13 -8.55 -64.91 39.74
CA ALA A 13 -7.63 -64.94 38.60
C ALA A 13 -8.09 -65.86 37.45
N LEU A 14 -7.29 -65.86 36.36
CA LEU A 14 -7.21 -66.82 35.24
C LEU A 14 -8.40 -66.78 34.25
N THR A 15 -8.26 -66.84 32.91
CA THR A 15 -7.46 -67.75 32.07
C THR A 15 -7.52 -67.28 30.59
N ILE A 16 -6.36 -67.14 29.93
CA ILE A 16 -5.90 -67.70 28.64
C ILE A 16 -6.88 -68.00 27.45
N GLU A 17 -6.49 -67.49 26.25
CA GLU A 17 -6.72 -67.89 24.82
C GLU A 17 -8.19 -67.87 24.28
N ASP A 18 -8.53 -67.68 22.99
CA ASP A 18 -7.85 -67.79 21.69
C ASP A 18 -8.64 -66.98 20.63
N SER A 19 -7.96 -66.62 19.53
CA SER A 19 -8.43 -66.41 18.14
C SER A 19 -9.84 -65.89 17.84
N ASN A 20 -9.94 -64.83 17.02
CA ASN A 20 -10.51 -64.90 15.65
C ASN A 20 -10.49 -63.52 14.95
N GLN A 21 -9.58 -63.39 13.99
CA GLN A 21 -9.71 -62.75 12.68
C GLN A 21 -10.91 -61.78 12.47
N ALA A 22 -10.64 -60.48 12.44
CA ALA A 22 -11.48 -59.47 11.79
C ALA A 22 -10.60 -58.65 10.83
N ALA A 23 -11.06 -58.57 9.58
CA ALA A 23 -10.36 -58.01 8.43
C ALA A 23 -9.85 -56.56 8.63
N PRO A 24 -8.79 -56.13 7.91
CA PRO A 24 -8.40 -54.72 7.91
C PRO A 24 -9.53 -53.93 7.25
N ASN A 25 -10.11 -52.99 7.99
CA ASN A 25 -11.11 -52.08 7.47
C ASN A 25 -10.42 -51.17 6.45
N VAL A 26 -10.51 -51.54 5.17
CA VAL A 26 -10.09 -50.73 4.03
C VAL A 26 -11.04 -49.53 4.01
N ILE A 27 -10.60 -48.44 4.61
CA ILE A 27 -11.22 -47.13 4.39
C ILE A 27 -10.87 -46.79 2.95
N ASP A 28 -11.84 -46.94 2.05
CA ASP A 28 -11.72 -46.43 0.68
C ASP A 28 -11.27 -44.95 0.76
N PRO A 29 -10.23 -44.55 0.02
CA PRO A 29 -9.92 -43.13 -0.09
C PRO A 29 -11.12 -42.48 -0.79
N ALA A 30 -11.77 -41.54 -0.11
CA ALA A 30 -12.79 -40.70 -0.71
C ALA A 30 -12.24 -40.15 -2.05
N PRO A 31 -13.03 -40.13 -3.14
CA PRO A 31 -12.55 -39.60 -4.40
C PRO A 31 -12.14 -38.16 -4.14
N THR A 32 -10.85 -37.90 -4.25
CA THR A 32 -10.33 -36.54 -4.29
C THR A 32 -11.04 -35.90 -5.47
N ALA A 33 -11.90 -34.92 -5.20
CA ALA A 33 -12.50 -34.12 -6.24
C ALA A 33 -11.35 -33.53 -7.03
N GLU A 34 -11.05 -34.10 -8.20
CA GLU A 34 -10.19 -33.47 -9.18
C GLU A 34 -10.81 -32.11 -9.44
N GLU A 35 -10.17 -31.05 -8.96
CA GLU A 35 -10.46 -29.71 -9.43
C GLU A 35 -10.17 -29.73 -10.92
N THR A 36 -11.21 -29.97 -11.73
CA THR A 36 -11.17 -29.75 -13.17
C THR A 36 -10.92 -28.27 -13.38
N ILE A 37 -9.65 -27.87 -13.48
CA ILE A 37 -9.23 -26.54 -13.89
C ILE A 37 -9.56 -26.46 -15.39
N SER A 38 -10.80 -26.08 -15.68
CA SER A 38 -11.25 -25.77 -17.05
C SER A 38 -10.36 -24.67 -17.62
N GLU A 39 -10.02 -24.76 -18.91
CA GLU A 39 -9.36 -23.66 -19.60
C GLU A 39 -10.19 -22.37 -19.48
N PRO A 40 -9.54 -21.21 -19.26
CA PRO A 40 -10.24 -19.94 -19.13
C PRO A 40 -10.91 -19.54 -20.45
N SER A 41 -12.12 -19.00 -20.37
CA SER A 41 -12.83 -18.49 -21.55
C SER A 41 -12.08 -17.33 -22.21
N GLU A 42 -12.32 -17.10 -23.51
CA GLU A 42 -11.77 -15.95 -24.24
C GLU A 42 -12.08 -14.62 -23.53
N TYR A 43 -13.30 -14.48 -22.98
CA TYR A 43 -13.69 -13.30 -22.21
C TYR A 43 -12.82 -13.11 -20.95
N GLU A 44 -12.57 -14.17 -20.18
CA GLU A 44 -11.72 -14.10 -18.98
C GLU A 44 -10.27 -13.75 -19.33
N VAL A 45 -9.75 -14.27 -20.44
CA VAL A 45 -8.43 -13.90 -20.96
C VAL A 45 -8.39 -12.42 -21.36
N MET A 46 -9.40 -11.92 -22.07
CA MET A 46 -9.49 -10.49 -22.42
C MET A 46 -9.59 -9.59 -21.18
N ARG A 47 -10.40 -9.99 -20.20
CA ARG A 47 -10.62 -9.24 -18.95
C ARG A 47 -9.34 -9.16 -18.12
N THR A 48 -8.63 -10.27 -17.92
CA THR A 48 -7.37 -10.32 -17.17
C THR A 48 -6.28 -9.50 -17.85
N ASN A 49 -6.14 -9.60 -19.18
CA ASN A 49 -5.21 -8.79 -19.96
C ASN A 49 -5.49 -7.28 -19.85
N ALA A 50 -6.76 -6.87 -19.89
CA ALA A 50 -7.14 -5.47 -19.74
C ALA A 50 -6.80 -4.93 -18.34
N ILE A 51 -7.05 -5.71 -17.28
CA ILE A 51 -6.68 -5.36 -15.91
C ILE A 51 -5.16 -5.26 -15.76
N ALA A 52 -4.40 -6.23 -16.26
CA ALA A 52 -2.94 -6.24 -16.21
C ALA A 52 -2.34 -5.00 -16.90
N LYS A 53 -2.84 -4.66 -18.10
CA LYS A 53 -2.40 -3.46 -18.83
C LYS A 53 -2.70 -2.18 -18.05
N LYS A 54 -3.88 -2.07 -17.43
CA LYS A 54 -4.24 -0.93 -16.58
C LYS A 54 -3.31 -0.82 -15.37
N ASN A 55 -3.04 -1.94 -14.69
CA ASN A 55 -2.16 -1.98 -13.53
C ASN A 55 -0.72 -1.59 -13.89
N HIS A 56 -0.21 -2.06 -15.04
CA HIS A 56 1.10 -1.68 -15.53
C HIS A 56 1.24 -0.17 -15.77
N VAL A 57 0.22 0.46 -16.36
CA VAL A 57 0.21 1.92 -16.58
C VAL A 57 0.21 2.66 -15.24
N ILE A 58 -0.58 2.22 -14.26
CA ILE A 58 -0.63 2.82 -12.93
C ILE A 58 0.73 2.71 -12.23
N GLN A 59 1.34 1.53 -12.25
CA GLN A 59 2.64 1.27 -11.63
C GLN A 59 3.75 2.10 -12.26
N THR A 60 3.80 2.17 -13.60
CA THR A 60 4.77 2.99 -14.33
C THR A 60 4.66 4.48 -13.96
N LYS A 61 3.44 5.00 -13.80
CA LYS A 61 3.23 6.40 -13.38
C LYS A 61 3.72 6.65 -11.96
N LEU A 62 3.43 5.71 -11.05
CA LEU A 62 3.89 5.79 -9.66
C LEU A 62 5.42 5.78 -9.59
N GLU A 63 6.08 4.85 -10.28
CA GLU A 63 7.54 4.76 -10.32
C GLU A 63 8.19 6.06 -10.83
N LYS A 64 7.64 6.63 -11.92
CA LYS A 64 8.10 7.92 -12.44
C LYS A 64 7.95 9.05 -11.42
N ALA A 65 6.81 9.12 -10.73
CA ALA A 65 6.55 10.15 -9.71
C ALA A 65 7.50 10.00 -8.50
N LEU A 66 7.77 8.77 -8.04
CA LEU A 66 8.69 8.50 -6.94
C LEU A 66 10.14 8.82 -7.32
N ASN A 67 10.57 8.44 -8.52
CA ASN A 67 11.91 8.77 -9.03
C ASN A 67 12.10 10.28 -9.18
N TYR A 68 11.10 10.98 -9.75
CA TYR A 68 11.08 12.44 -9.80
C TYR A 68 11.22 13.05 -8.41
N THR A 69 10.42 12.56 -7.44
CA THR A 69 10.47 13.03 -6.06
C THR A 69 11.86 12.85 -5.45
N LYS A 70 12.50 11.69 -5.66
CA LYS A 70 13.87 11.45 -5.22
C LYS A 70 14.81 12.52 -5.77
N GLN A 71 14.80 12.72 -7.08
CA GLN A 71 15.71 13.63 -7.76
C GLN A 71 15.53 15.08 -7.32
N THR A 72 14.29 15.51 -7.04
CA THR A 72 14.01 16.90 -6.65
C THR A 72 14.13 17.17 -5.18
N MET A 73 13.92 16.18 -4.31
CA MET A 73 13.76 16.41 -2.86
C MET A 73 14.93 15.92 -2.01
N VAL A 74 15.76 14.98 -2.49
CA VAL A 74 16.82 14.36 -1.68
C VAL A 74 17.86 15.36 -1.13
N ALA A 75 18.06 16.49 -1.80
CA ALA A 75 18.99 17.53 -1.37
C ALA A 75 18.42 18.47 -0.30
N TYR A 76 17.10 18.42 -0.04
CA TYR A 76 16.39 19.42 0.75
C TYR A 76 15.63 18.83 1.93
N MET A 77 15.75 17.54 2.23
CA MET A 77 15.07 16.95 3.38
C MET A 77 15.85 15.75 3.90
N SER A 78 15.54 15.34 5.13
CA SER A 78 16.12 14.12 5.70
C SER A 78 15.63 12.87 4.95
N GLU A 79 16.38 11.77 5.07
CA GLU A 79 15.92 10.48 4.54
C GLU A 79 14.58 10.04 5.16
N GLU A 80 14.38 10.31 6.45
CA GLU A 80 13.12 10.04 7.16
C GLU A 80 11.96 10.83 6.55
N ASP A 81 12.14 12.14 6.33
CA ASP A 81 11.14 13.00 5.68
C ASP A 81 10.86 12.54 4.24
N LEU A 82 11.90 12.16 3.49
CA LEU A 82 11.77 11.68 2.11
C LEU A 82 10.97 10.37 2.05
N ASN A 83 11.23 9.43 2.96
CA ASN A 83 10.49 8.18 3.05
C ASN A 83 9.02 8.40 3.43
N ARG A 84 8.72 9.35 4.32
CA ARG A 84 7.34 9.76 4.60
C ARG A 84 6.67 10.37 3.37
N LEU A 85 7.37 11.23 2.64
CA LEU A 85 6.86 11.81 1.39
C LEU A 85 6.55 10.72 0.35
N TYR A 86 7.37 9.67 0.22
CA TYR A 86 7.05 8.53 -0.64
C TYR A 86 5.75 7.84 -0.24
N ALA A 87 5.55 7.54 1.04
CA ALA A 87 4.32 6.93 1.52
C ALA A 87 3.10 7.79 1.19
N TYR A 88 3.20 9.11 1.39
CA TYR A 88 2.12 10.04 1.07
C TYR A 88 1.83 10.13 -0.43
N ILE A 89 2.83 10.02 -1.29
CA ILE A 89 2.64 9.99 -2.75
C ILE A 89 1.97 8.69 -3.19
N VAL A 90 2.33 7.55 -2.60
CA VAL A 90 1.70 6.26 -2.88
C VAL A 90 0.20 6.32 -2.55
N GLU A 91 -0.15 6.80 -1.35
CA GLU A 91 -1.56 6.96 -0.92
C GLU A 91 -2.31 8.02 -1.75
N TYR A 92 -1.65 9.13 -2.09
CA TYR A 92 -2.21 10.13 -3.00
C TYR A 92 -2.48 9.56 -4.40
N SER A 93 -1.64 8.63 -4.87
CA SER A 93 -1.77 8.03 -6.21
C SER A 93 -3.00 7.14 -6.31
N SER A 94 -3.37 6.39 -5.26
CA SER A 94 -4.60 5.57 -5.24
C SER A 94 -5.86 6.43 -5.18
N GLY A 95 -5.76 7.66 -4.66
CA GLY A 95 -6.88 8.61 -4.59
C GLY A 95 -7.66 8.50 -3.30
N ASP A 96 -7.09 7.79 -2.33
CA ASP A 96 -7.61 7.72 -0.98
C ASP A 96 -7.42 9.08 -0.29
N THR A 97 -8.29 9.38 0.66
CA THR A 97 -8.14 10.58 1.48
C THR A 97 -7.07 10.31 2.52
N LEU A 98 -5.99 11.07 2.49
CA LEU A 98 -4.93 11.01 3.50
C LEU A 98 -5.50 11.36 4.88
N GLN A 99 -5.75 10.34 5.70
CA GLN A 99 -6.42 10.52 6.99
C GLN A 99 -5.48 11.04 8.08
N LYS A 100 -4.18 10.76 8.00
CA LYS A 100 -3.18 11.14 9.01
C LYS A 100 -1.86 11.54 8.35
N ILE A 101 -1.71 12.84 8.11
CA ILE A 101 -0.44 13.41 7.63
C ILE A 101 0.32 14.01 8.81
N SER A 102 1.56 13.58 8.98
CA SER A 102 2.54 14.29 9.78
C SER A 102 3.35 15.16 8.83
N PRO A 103 3.42 16.49 9.04
CA PRO A 103 4.16 17.36 8.14
C PRO A 103 5.63 16.94 8.01
N VAL A 104 6.16 17.04 6.79
CA VAL A 104 7.58 16.84 6.52
C VAL A 104 8.34 18.15 6.71
N LYS A 105 9.61 18.05 7.10
CA LYS A 105 10.52 19.19 7.15
C LYS A 105 11.30 19.29 5.84
N VAL A 106 11.48 20.51 5.36
CA VAL A 106 12.32 20.82 4.21
C VAL A 106 13.31 21.91 4.57
N ASP A 107 14.46 21.90 3.91
CA ASP A 107 15.49 22.91 4.00
C ASP A 107 14.94 24.27 3.57
N SER A 108 15.37 25.33 4.26
CA SER A 108 14.93 26.70 4.01
C SER A 108 15.25 27.24 2.61
N GLN A 109 16.19 26.61 1.88
CA GLN A 109 16.50 26.93 0.50
C GLN A 109 15.32 26.62 -0.45
N LEU A 110 14.47 25.66 -0.09
CA LEU A 110 13.31 25.28 -0.88
C LEU A 110 12.12 26.19 -0.55
N LYS A 111 11.77 27.06 -1.50
CA LYS A 111 10.74 28.08 -1.30
C LYS A 111 9.35 27.50 -1.51
N SER A 112 8.32 28.20 -1.02
CA SER A 112 6.92 27.81 -1.23
C SER A 112 6.57 27.60 -2.71
N ILE A 113 7.14 28.40 -3.62
CA ILE A 113 6.94 28.22 -5.07
C ILE A 113 7.51 26.90 -5.59
N ASP A 114 8.66 26.45 -5.09
CA ASP A 114 9.26 25.17 -5.46
C ASP A 114 8.35 24.01 -5.04
N ILE A 115 7.78 24.09 -3.83
CA ILE A 115 6.80 23.11 -3.33
C ILE A 115 5.53 23.13 -4.18
N MET A 116 5.05 24.30 -4.62
CA MET A 116 3.89 24.40 -5.49
C MET A 116 4.14 23.73 -6.85
N TYR A 117 5.31 23.93 -7.45
CA TYR A 117 5.70 23.29 -8.72
C TYR A 117 5.89 21.79 -8.58
N PHE A 118 6.49 21.36 -7.46
CA PHE A 118 6.52 19.96 -7.10
C PHE A 118 5.11 19.36 -7.06
N GLY A 119 4.20 20.01 -6.33
CA GLY A 119 2.81 19.60 -6.25
C GLY A 119 2.14 19.51 -7.62
N TRP A 120 2.29 20.53 -8.46
CA TRP A 120 1.74 20.51 -9.82
C TRP A 120 2.24 19.33 -10.65
N ASN A 121 3.55 19.05 -10.63
CA ASN A 121 4.13 17.93 -11.36
C ASN A 121 3.57 16.58 -10.87
N ILE A 122 3.43 16.39 -9.56
CA ILE A 122 2.82 15.20 -8.96
C ILE A 122 1.34 15.08 -9.35
N GLY A 123 0.56 16.15 -9.18
CA GLY A 123 -0.86 16.15 -9.53
C GLY A 123 -1.10 15.86 -11.01
N LYS A 124 -0.24 16.41 -11.90
CA LYS A 124 -0.28 16.16 -13.33
C LYS A 124 0.02 14.71 -13.68
N ALA A 125 1.02 14.09 -13.04
CA ALA A 125 1.37 12.69 -13.27
C ALA A 125 0.19 11.73 -13.03
N PHE A 126 -0.66 12.05 -12.05
CA PHE A 126 -1.82 11.25 -11.67
C PHE A 126 -3.16 11.78 -12.21
N GLY A 127 -3.16 12.85 -13.02
CA GLY A 127 -4.39 13.44 -13.57
C GLY A 127 -5.36 13.98 -12.50
N ARG A 128 -4.84 14.45 -11.37
CA ARG A 128 -5.64 14.92 -10.22
C ARG A 128 -6.03 16.39 -10.38
N LYS A 129 -7.20 16.76 -9.84
CA LYS A 129 -7.67 18.15 -9.81
C LYS A 129 -6.72 19.01 -8.96
N ARG A 130 -6.48 20.25 -9.41
CA ARG A 130 -5.56 21.19 -8.75
C ARG A 130 -5.90 21.43 -7.29
N VAL A 131 -7.17 21.67 -6.96
CA VAL A 131 -7.62 21.81 -5.57
C VAL A 131 -7.20 20.63 -4.67
N HIS A 132 -7.35 19.38 -5.13
CA HIS A 132 -6.93 18.20 -4.35
C HIS A 132 -5.41 18.16 -4.17
N THR A 133 -4.66 18.51 -5.21
CA THR A 133 -3.20 18.62 -5.16
C THR A 133 -2.75 19.73 -4.21
N ALA A 134 -3.42 20.88 -4.22
CA ALA A 134 -3.15 22.00 -3.32
C ALA A 134 -3.38 21.60 -1.85
N THR A 135 -4.51 20.95 -1.56
CA THR A 135 -4.80 20.42 -0.22
C THR A 135 -3.75 19.40 0.22
N PHE A 136 -3.38 18.48 -0.68
CA PHE A 136 -2.35 17.48 -0.43
C PHE A 136 -1.02 18.12 -0.01
N ILE A 137 -0.46 19.00 -0.83
CA ILE A 137 0.84 19.62 -0.53
C ILE A 137 0.76 20.58 0.66
N LYS A 138 -0.37 21.26 0.86
CA LYS A 138 -0.60 22.12 2.04
C LYS A 138 -0.49 21.30 3.34
N ASN A 139 -1.03 20.09 3.36
CA ASN A 139 -0.97 19.22 4.53
C ASN A 139 0.42 18.61 4.73
N VAL A 140 1.06 18.13 3.64
CA VAL A 140 2.39 17.51 3.69
C VAL A 140 3.47 18.54 4.07
N PHE A 141 3.45 19.72 3.45
CA PHE A 141 4.42 20.79 3.67
C PHE A 141 3.83 21.92 4.52
N ALA A 142 3.10 21.55 5.59
CA ALA A 142 2.32 22.48 6.39
C ALA A 142 3.13 23.65 6.94
N HIS A 143 4.40 23.43 7.29
CA HIS A 143 5.29 24.49 7.77
C HIS A 143 5.67 25.49 6.68
N THR A 144 6.12 25.01 5.51
CA THR A 144 6.58 25.84 4.38
C THR A 144 5.44 26.59 3.69
N LEU A 145 4.24 26.03 3.74
CA LEU A 145 3.05 26.62 3.11
C LEU A 145 2.11 27.28 4.12
N ARG A 146 2.48 27.38 5.40
CA ARG A 146 1.56 27.72 6.51
C ARG A 146 0.74 29.00 6.27
N ASP A 147 1.36 30.02 5.69
CA ASP A 147 0.76 31.36 5.51
C ASP A 147 -0.03 31.50 4.18
N LEU A 148 -0.14 30.42 3.40
CA LEU A 148 -0.78 30.43 2.08
C LEU A 148 -2.12 29.70 2.10
N GLU A 149 -3.17 30.32 1.57
CA GLU A 149 -4.44 29.63 1.38
C GLU A 149 -4.36 28.56 0.28
N ILE A 150 -5.23 27.55 0.36
CA ILE A 150 -5.34 26.50 -0.67
C ILE A 150 -5.64 27.12 -2.04
N SER A 151 -6.50 28.14 -2.10
CA SER A 151 -6.81 28.93 -3.30
C SER A 151 -5.56 29.56 -3.94
N THR A 152 -4.70 30.14 -3.09
CA THR A 152 -3.44 30.76 -3.53
C THR A 152 -2.47 29.72 -4.07
N ILE A 153 -2.35 28.58 -3.39
CA ILE A 153 -1.54 27.44 -3.83
C ILE A 153 -2.04 26.90 -5.17
N GLU A 154 -3.35 26.68 -5.29
CA GLU A 154 -4.02 26.22 -6.51
C GLU A 154 -3.78 27.16 -7.69
N HIS A 155 -3.86 28.47 -7.46
CA HIS A 155 -3.61 29.47 -8.49
C HIS A 155 -2.14 29.42 -8.93
N LYS A 156 -1.19 29.46 -7.98
CA LYS A 156 0.24 29.62 -8.27
C LYS A 156 0.95 28.36 -8.76
N MET A 157 0.43 27.15 -8.53
CA MET A 157 1.14 25.90 -8.86
C MET A 157 1.51 25.70 -10.33
N SER A 158 0.85 26.40 -11.26
CA SER A 158 1.16 26.34 -12.71
C SER A 158 1.65 27.66 -13.30
N HIS A 159 1.86 28.69 -12.47
CA HIS A 159 2.42 29.95 -12.93
C HIS A 159 3.89 29.77 -13.24
N THR A 160 4.41 30.36 -14.31
CA THR A 160 5.85 30.37 -14.60
C THR A 160 6.52 31.55 -13.91
N GLU A 161 7.22 31.30 -12.80
CA GLU A 161 8.10 32.25 -12.12
C GLU A 161 9.54 32.06 -12.62
N SER A 162 10.32 33.14 -12.69
CA SER A 162 11.62 33.16 -13.36
C SER A 162 12.78 32.55 -12.55
N VAL A 163 12.61 32.32 -11.24
CA VAL A 163 13.65 31.77 -10.36
C VAL A 163 13.06 30.70 -9.44
N CYS A 164 13.30 29.42 -9.78
CA CYS A 164 12.89 28.24 -8.99
C CYS A 164 13.93 27.13 -9.09
N HIS A 165 14.06 26.32 -8.04
CA HIS A 165 14.90 25.13 -7.98
C HIS A 165 14.21 23.91 -8.58
N ILE A 166 12.89 23.81 -8.40
CA ILE A 166 12.07 22.75 -9.01
C ILE A 166 11.38 23.33 -10.25
N LYS A 167 11.54 22.73 -11.43
CA LYS A 167 10.90 23.20 -12.66
C LYS A 167 9.63 22.43 -12.97
N LEU A 168 8.69 23.07 -13.66
CA LEU A 168 7.55 22.37 -14.27
C LEU A 168 8.08 21.32 -15.26
N ASN A 169 7.72 20.05 -15.06
CA ASN A 169 8.21 18.96 -15.88
C ASN A 169 7.09 18.46 -16.81
N GLY A 170 7.30 18.66 -18.12
CA GLY A 170 6.38 18.22 -19.16
C GLY A 170 6.29 16.70 -19.30
N ASN A 171 7.31 15.96 -18.87
CA ASN A 171 7.51 14.53 -19.17
C ASN A 171 6.98 13.57 -18.08
N LEU A 172 6.33 14.09 -17.04
CA LEU A 172 5.77 13.26 -15.95
C LEU A 172 4.41 12.64 -16.25
N SER A 173 3.78 12.94 -17.40
CA SER A 173 2.47 12.42 -17.81
C SER A 173 2.53 11.09 -18.56
#